data_AF-A0A832HN50-F1
#
_entry.id   AF-A0A832HN50-F1
#
_cell.length_a   1.000
_cell.length_b   1.000
_cell.length_c   1.000
_cell.angle_alpha   90.00
_cell.angle_beta   90.00
_cell.angle_gamma   90.00
#
_symmetry.space_group_name_H-M   'P 1'
#
loop_
_entity.id
_entity.type
_entity.pdbx_description
1 polymer ?
#
loop_
_entity_poly.entity_id
_entity_poly.type
_entity_poly.pdbx_seq_one_letter_code
_entity_poly.pdbx_strand_id
1 'polypeptide(L)'
;MTSQKRTVVLERPASVERVPVGNYMIDKVRLRAGERRAAMSRRQQALVNSETVKVQPVGQATLIAGGPLTNSVSIVRRGKTLVFNYELRGQGGMEYRLINDRGIVQPEFAVYQGDHKVASGKFEFG
;
A
#
# COMPACT_ATOMS: atom_id res chain seq x y z
N MET A 1 -20.89 27.69 -11.39
CA MET A 1 -19.47 27.65 -11.02
C MET A 1 -18.84 26.41 -11.63
N THR A 2 -18.01 26.58 -12.65
CA THR A 2 -17.35 25.49 -13.37
C THR A 2 -16.28 24.87 -12.47
N SER A 3 -16.44 23.60 -12.10
CA SER A 3 -15.44 22.86 -11.33
C SER A 3 -14.21 22.64 -12.21
N GLN A 4 -13.14 23.41 -11.99
CA GLN A 4 -11.87 23.18 -12.66
C GLN A 4 -11.29 21.88 -12.09
N LYS A 5 -11.17 20.84 -12.93
CA LYS A 5 -10.52 19.59 -12.55
C LYS A 5 -9.05 19.87 -12.25
N ARG A 6 -8.67 19.81 -10.98
CA ARG A 6 -7.29 20.02 -10.51
C ARG A 6 -6.72 18.70 -10.05
N THR A 7 -5.55 18.35 -10.59
CA THR A 7 -4.76 17.20 -10.14
C THR A 7 -3.50 17.73 -9.51
N VAL A 8 -3.24 17.31 -8.28
CA VAL A 8 -2.00 17.60 -7.56
C VAL A 8 -1.15 16.34 -7.57
N VAL A 9 0.10 16.47 -8.01
CA VAL A 9 1.08 15.38 -8.00
C VAL A 9 2.13 15.72 -6.97
N LEU A 10 2.27 14.84 -5.97
CA LEU A 10 3.27 14.97 -4.92
C LEU A 10 4.39 13.97 -5.18
N GLU A 11 5.51 14.43 -5.75
CA GLU A 11 6.69 13.60 -5.95
C GLU A 11 7.66 13.77 -4.79
N ARG A 12 7.92 12.68 -4.05
CA ARG A 12 8.76 12.65 -2.83
C ARG A 12 8.37 13.76 -1.84
N PRO A 13 7.08 13.82 -1.45
CA PRO A 13 6.62 14.87 -0.56
C PRO A 13 7.32 14.79 0.79
N ALA A 14 7.45 15.96 1.42
CA ALA A 14 7.71 16.05 2.84
C ALA A 14 6.47 15.58 3.65
N SER A 15 6.56 15.62 4.98
CA SER A 15 5.42 15.30 5.86
C SER A 15 4.27 16.32 5.74
N VAL A 16 4.56 17.53 5.24
CA VAL A 16 3.57 18.60 5.03
C VAL A 16 3.83 19.24 3.68
N GLU A 17 2.78 19.35 2.86
CA GLU A 17 2.83 19.93 1.52
C GLU A 17 1.76 21.01 1.35
N ARG A 18 2.06 22.03 0.54
CA ARG A 18 1.09 23.08 0.20
C ARG A 18 0.39 22.74 -1.10
N VAL A 19 -0.93 22.66 -1.05
CA VAL A 19 -1.78 22.38 -2.21
C VAL A 19 -2.94 23.38 -2.26
N PRO A 20 -3.53 23.66 -3.44
CA PRO A 20 -4.66 24.57 -3.53
C PRO A 20 -5.84 24.12 -2.66
N VAL A 21 -6.62 25.06 -2.16
CA VAL A 21 -7.89 24.78 -1.47
C VAL A 21 -8.82 24.01 -2.42
N GLY A 22 -9.44 22.94 -1.93
CA GLY A 22 -10.29 22.08 -2.75
C GLY A 22 -10.56 20.71 -2.15
N ASN A 23 -11.39 19.95 -2.87
CA ASN A 23 -11.72 18.56 -2.56
C ASN A 23 -10.93 17.66 -3.51
N TYR A 24 -10.14 16.74 -2.95
CA TYR A 24 -9.26 15.86 -3.70
C TYR A 24 -9.65 14.40 -3.48
N MET A 25 -9.73 13.64 -4.56
CA MET A 25 -9.78 12.17 -4.50
C MET A 25 -8.36 11.62 -4.61
N ILE A 26 -8.10 10.51 -3.92
CA ILE A 26 -6.81 9.82 -3.97
C ILE A 26 -6.80 8.92 -5.21
N ASP A 27 -6.09 9.32 -6.28
CA ASP A 27 -6.01 8.51 -7.51
C ASP A 27 -5.01 7.35 -7.37
N LYS A 28 -3.76 7.63 -6.98
CA LYS A 28 -2.70 6.61 -6.89
C LYS A 28 -1.68 6.97 -5.82
N VAL A 29 -1.24 5.95 -5.08
CA VAL A 29 -0.09 6.05 -4.17
C VAL A 29 0.98 5.07 -4.63
N ARG A 30 2.17 5.59 -4.93
CA ARG A 30 3.36 4.81 -5.27
C ARG A 30 4.50 5.18 -4.36
N LEU A 31 5.23 4.17 -3.90
CA LEU A 31 6.30 4.30 -2.93
C LEU A 31 7.58 3.78 -3.53
N ARG A 32 8.69 4.43 -3.16
CA ARG A 32 10.03 4.05 -3.56
C ARG A 32 10.97 4.14 -2.37
N ALA A 33 11.74 3.09 -2.14
CA ALA A 33 12.79 3.03 -1.13
C ALA A 33 14.01 2.33 -1.74
N GLY A 34 14.99 3.13 -2.19
CA GLY A 34 16.06 2.64 -3.06
C GLY A 34 15.48 2.00 -4.33
N GLU A 35 15.93 0.78 -4.65
CA GLU A 35 15.44 -0.01 -5.79
C GLU A 35 14.04 -0.61 -5.57
N ARG A 36 13.57 -0.67 -4.32
CA ARG A 36 12.27 -1.27 -4.00
C ARG A 36 11.16 -0.30 -4.33
N ARG A 37 10.12 -0.80 -4.99
CA ARG A 37 8.90 -0.05 -5.32
C ARG A 37 7.68 -0.78 -4.78
N ALA A 38 6.71 -0.01 -4.34
CA ALA A 38 5.40 -0.53 -3.94
C ALA A 38 4.30 0.36 -4.49
N ALA A 39 3.14 -0.23 -4.75
CA ALA A 39 1.93 0.49 -5.10
C ALA A 39 0.79 -0.01 -4.22
N MET A 40 -0.17 0.87 -3.95
CA MET A 40 -1.40 0.49 -3.26
C MET A 40 -2.07 -0.68 -4.01
N SER A 41 -2.61 -1.66 -3.28
CA SER A 41 -3.28 -2.81 -3.87
C SER A 41 -4.51 -2.35 -4.66
N ARG A 42 -4.93 -3.09 -5.70
CA ARG A 42 -6.14 -2.73 -6.47
C ARG A 42 -7.39 -2.68 -5.59
N ARG A 43 -7.49 -3.62 -4.63
CA ARG A 43 -8.58 -3.67 -3.66
C ARG A 43 -8.60 -2.42 -2.80
N GLN A 44 -7.44 -2.05 -2.26
CA GLN A 44 -7.31 -0.85 -1.44
C GLN A 44 -7.57 0.43 -2.24
N GLN A 45 -7.09 0.48 -3.49
CA GLN A 45 -7.31 1.60 -4.40
C GLN A 45 -8.81 1.83 -4.65
N ALA A 46 -9.58 0.76 -4.86
CA ALA A 46 -11.03 0.86 -5.03
C ALA A 46 -11.73 1.44 -3.79
N LEU A 47 -11.22 1.16 -2.58
CA LEU A 47 -11.76 1.68 -1.33
C LEU A 47 -11.44 3.17 -1.15
N VAL A 48 -10.23 3.63 -1.48
CA VAL A 48 -9.85 5.05 -1.31
C VAL A 48 -10.33 5.96 -2.42
N ASN A 49 -10.66 5.43 -3.60
CA ASN A 49 -11.15 6.23 -4.72
C ASN A 49 -12.47 6.95 -4.39
N SER A 50 -13.22 6.47 -3.40
CA SER A 50 -14.44 7.12 -2.90
C SER A 50 -14.17 8.11 -1.74
N GLU A 51 -12.96 8.09 -1.16
CA GLU A 51 -12.58 9.01 -0.09
C GLU A 51 -12.15 10.37 -0.65
N THR A 52 -12.49 11.44 0.09
CA THR A 52 -12.16 12.81 -0.28
C THR A 52 -11.33 13.48 0.81
N VAL A 53 -10.16 13.97 0.43
CA VAL A 53 -9.33 14.85 1.26
C VAL A 53 -9.80 16.29 1.04
N LYS A 54 -10.31 16.94 2.08
CA LYS A 54 -10.80 18.33 2.04
C LYS A 54 -9.72 19.28 2.53
N VAL A 55 -9.16 20.07 1.64
CA VAL A 55 -8.18 21.11 1.97
C VAL A 55 -8.92 22.44 2.10
N GLN A 56 -8.88 23.03 3.29
CA GLN A 56 -9.55 24.28 3.62
C GLN A 56 -8.56 25.45 3.66
N PRO A 57 -9.02 26.72 3.56
CA PRO A 57 -8.13 27.89 3.64
C PRO A 57 -7.36 28.00 4.96
N VAL A 58 -7.92 27.44 6.03
CA VAL A 58 -7.32 27.41 7.38
C VAL A 58 -7.33 25.98 7.88
N GLY A 59 -6.23 25.57 8.51
CA GLY A 59 -6.04 24.23 9.05
C GLY A 59 -5.28 23.28 8.13
N GLN A 60 -5.08 22.06 8.60
CA GLN A 60 -4.37 21.00 7.89
C GLN A 60 -5.33 19.86 7.55
N ALA A 61 -5.22 19.35 6.33
CA ALA A 61 -5.84 18.08 5.95
C ALA A 61 -4.81 16.95 6.10
N THR A 62 -5.25 15.79 6.58
CA THR A 62 -4.38 14.63 6.76
C THR A 62 -4.66 13.59 5.69
N LEU A 63 -3.59 13.13 5.04
CA LEU A 63 -3.60 11.98 4.16
C LEU A 63 -2.68 10.91 4.77
N ILE A 64 -3.25 9.82 5.27
CA ILE A 64 -2.48 8.70 5.82
C ILE A 64 -2.19 7.70 4.69
N ALA A 65 -1.04 7.87 4.05
CA ALA A 65 -0.57 6.98 3.00
C ALA A 65 0.95 6.84 3.07
N GLY A 66 1.48 5.76 2.51
CA GLY A 66 2.91 5.50 2.47
C GLY A 66 3.45 4.57 3.53
N GLY A 67 4.74 4.72 3.79
CA GLY A 67 5.52 3.88 4.69
C GLY A 67 5.55 4.37 6.15
N PRO A 68 6.24 3.64 7.05
CA PRO A 68 6.94 2.38 6.78
C PRO A 68 5.97 1.27 6.35
N LEU A 69 6.45 0.37 5.48
CA LEU A 69 5.68 -0.80 5.07
C LEU A 69 6.09 -2.00 5.91
N THR A 70 5.11 -2.68 6.48
CA THR A 70 5.30 -3.87 7.32
C THR A 70 4.87 -5.10 6.52
N ASN A 71 5.77 -6.08 6.41
CA ASN A 71 5.44 -7.41 5.91
C ASN A 71 4.68 -8.16 7.01
N SER A 72 3.51 -8.68 6.69
CA SER A 72 2.68 -9.41 7.65
C SER A 72 2.20 -10.72 7.01
N VAL A 73 2.18 -11.78 7.81
CA VAL A 73 1.63 -13.08 7.39
C VAL A 73 0.67 -13.55 8.46
N SER A 74 -0.60 -13.74 8.10
CA SER A 74 -1.56 -14.43 8.96
C SER A 74 -1.58 -15.91 8.59
N ILE A 75 -1.55 -16.77 9.60
CA ILE A 75 -1.53 -18.23 9.41
C ILE A 75 -2.85 -18.79 9.93
N VAL A 76 -3.55 -19.53 9.08
CA VAL A 76 -4.81 -20.19 9.43
C VAL A 76 -4.66 -21.68 9.20
N ARG A 77 -4.96 -22.49 10.22
CA ARG A 77 -5.03 -23.94 10.08
C ARG A 77 -6.37 -24.31 9.42
N ARG A 78 -6.30 -25.02 8.29
CA ARG A 78 -7.45 -25.65 7.62
C ARG A 78 -7.23 -27.16 7.58
N GLY A 79 -7.78 -27.87 8.56
CA GLY A 79 -7.61 -29.32 8.71
C GLY A 79 -6.14 -29.69 8.91
N LYS A 80 -5.56 -30.41 7.92
CA LYS A 80 -4.14 -30.81 7.91
C LYS A 80 -3.23 -29.81 7.17
N THR A 81 -3.79 -28.71 6.67
CA THR A 81 -3.05 -27.70 5.89
C THR A 81 -2.93 -26.40 6.68
N LEU A 82 -1.80 -25.71 6.53
CA LEU A 82 -1.62 -24.33 6.97
C LEU A 82 -1.77 -23.40 5.76
N VAL A 83 -2.65 -22.41 5.86
CA VAL A 83 -2.83 -21.37 4.85
C VAL A 83 -2.13 -20.12 5.35
N PHE A 84 -1.26 -19.57 4.52
CA PHE A 84 -0.48 -18.37 4.81
C PHE A 84 -1.04 -17.23 3.95
N ASN A 85 -1.55 -16.19 4.58
CA ASN A 85 -2.03 -15.00 3.86
C ASN A 85 -1.06 -13.87 4.12
N TYR A 86 -0.33 -13.49 3.07
CA TYR A 86 0.62 -12.40 3.11
C TYR A 86 -0.07 -11.06 2.82
N GLU A 87 0.33 -10.03 3.57
CA GLU A 87 -0.10 -8.66 3.38
C GLU A 87 1.08 -7.71 3.58
N LEU A 88 1.17 -6.68 2.75
CA LEU A 88 2.12 -5.57 2.93
C LEU A 88 1.33 -4.34 3.36
N ARG A 89 1.44 -3.94 4.63
CA ARG A 89 0.62 -2.86 5.21
C ARG A 89 1.44 -1.59 5.44
N GLY A 90 0.88 -0.44 5.08
CA GLY A 90 1.44 0.88 5.47
C GLY A 90 0.93 1.37 6.82
N GLN A 91 1.45 2.50 7.29
CA GLN A 91 1.13 3.12 8.59
C GLN A 91 -0.38 3.39 8.80
N GLY A 92 -1.15 3.57 7.72
CA GLY A 92 -2.61 3.73 7.76
C GLY A 92 -3.42 2.45 7.66
N GLY A 93 -2.80 1.27 7.76
CA GLY A 93 -3.47 -0.03 7.55
C GLY A 93 -3.73 -0.37 6.08
N MET A 94 -3.37 0.54 5.17
CA MET A 94 -3.58 0.39 3.74
C MET A 94 -2.74 -0.74 3.17
N GLU A 95 -3.35 -1.57 2.34
CA GLU A 95 -2.68 -2.68 1.67
C GLU A 95 -1.88 -2.18 0.45
N TYR A 96 -0.64 -2.63 0.36
CA TYR A 96 0.28 -2.38 -0.75
C TYR A 96 0.69 -3.71 -1.39
N ARG A 97 1.30 -3.62 -2.57
CA ARG A 97 2.00 -4.73 -3.23
C ARG A 97 3.37 -4.26 -3.69
N LEU A 98 4.36 -5.13 -3.61
CA LEU A 98 5.67 -4.89 -4.21
C LEU A 98 5.52 -4.94 -5.74
N ILE A 99 6.18 -4.00 -6.42
CA ILE A 99 6.14 -3.89 -7.88
C ILE A 99 7.55 -3.67 -8.44
N ASN A 100 7.74 -4.08 -9.68
CA ASN A 100 8.90 -3.77 -10.51
C ASN A 100 8.44 -3.45 -11.94
N ASP A 101 9.38 -3.29 -12.87
CA ASP A 101 9.06 -2.96 -14.27
C ASP A 101 8.27 -4.08 -14.99
N ARG A 102 8.28 -5.31 -14.46
CA ARG A 102 7.56 -6.47 -15.00
C ARG A 102 6.21 -6.71 -14.32
N GLY A 103 5.85 -5.92 -13.31
CA GLY A 103 4.57 -6.04 -12.60
C GLY A 103 4.73 -6.34 -11.11
N ILE A 104 3.83 -7.15 -10.57
CA ILE A 104 3.78 -7.43 -9.14
C ILE A 104 4.86 -8.45 -8.76
N VAL A 105 5.62 -8.15 -7.70
CA VAL A 105 6.65 -9.03 -7.15
C VAL A 105 6.03 -9.87 -6.04
N GLN A 106 6.13 -11.20 -6.17
CA GLN A 106 5.71 -12.15 -5.14
C GLN A 106 6.80 -12.28 -4.08
N PRO A 107 6.49 -12.02 -2.80
CA PRO A 107 7.43 -12.32 -1.73
C PRO A 107 7.61 -13.83 -1.58
N GLU A 108 8.84 -14.21 -1.22
CA GLU A 108 9.23 -15.59 -0.97
C GLU A 108 9.10 -15.91 0.52
N PHE A 109 8.83 -17.17 0.83
CA PHE A 109 8.82 -17.68 2.20
C PHE A 109 9.57 -19.01 2.29
N ALA A 110 10.05 -19.30 3.50
CA ALA A 110 10.61 -20.59 3.87
C ALA A 110 10.10 -20.97 5.26
N VAL A 111 9.79 -22.25 5.44
CA VAL A 111 9.35 -22.84 6.71
C VAL A 111 10.45 -23.75 7.20
N TYR A 112 10.82 -23.58 8.47
CA TYR A 112 11.87 -24.34 9.13
C TYR A 112 11.31 -25.11 10.33
N GLN A 113 11.85 -26.30 10.57
CA GLN A 113 11.70 -27.05 11.80
C GLN A 113 13.08 -27.11 12.48
N GLY A 114 13.30 -26.31 13.52
CA GLY A 114 14.65 -26.02 14.00
C GLY A 114 15.47 -25.38 12.87
N ASP A 115 16.62 -25.96 12.57
CA ASP A 115 17.50 -25.49 11.48
C ASP A 115 17.19 -26.15 10.12
N HIS A 116 16.25 -27.09 10.07
CA HIS A 116 15.95 -27.82 8.84
C HIS A 116 14.82 -27.15 8.04
N LYS A 117 15.09 -26.78 6.78
CA LYS A 117 14.08 -26.22 5.88
C LYS A 117 13.12 -27.32 5.43
N VAL A 118 11.85 -27.24 5.86
CA VAL A 118 10.81 -28.23 5.54
C VAL A 118 9.90 -27.83 4.38
N ALA A 119 9.82 -26.53 4.07
CA ALA A 119 9.10 -26.03 2.91
C ALA A 119 9.62 -24.65 2.46
N SER A 120 9.37 -24.28 1.21
CA SER A 120 9.56 -22.92 0.71
C SER A 120 8.67 -22.66 -0.49
N GLY A 121 8.39 -21.39 -0.77
CA GLY A 121 7.57 -21.02 -1.92
C GLY A 121 7.46 -19.51 -2.10
N LYS A 122 6.54 -19.11 -2.96
CA LYS A 122 6.14 -17.72 -3.18
C LYS A 122 4.71 -17.54 -2.71
N PHE A 123 4.40 -16.39 -2.12
CA PHE A 123 3.01 -16.07 -1.85
C PHE A 123 2.27 -15.84 -3.15
N GLU A 124 1.17 -16.57 -3.31
CA GLU A 124 0.22 -16.34 -4.39
C GLU A 124 -0.60 -15.08 -4.08
N PHE A 125 -1.05 -14.39 -5.12
CA PHE A 125 -1.95 -13.25 -4.95
C PHE A 125 -3.40 -13.76 -4.97
N GLY A 126 -4.14 -13.50 -3.90
CA GLY A 126 -5.60 -13.63 -3.83
C GLY A 126 -6.21 -12.26 -3.55
#